data_AF-A0A497E160-F1
#
_entry.id   AF-A0A497E160-F1
#
_cell.length_a   1.000
_cell.length_b   1.000
_cell.length_c   1.000
_cell.angle_alpha   90.00
_cell.angle_beta   90.00
_cell.angle_gamma   90.00
#
_symmetry.space_group_name_H-M   'P 1'
#
loop_
_entity.id
_entity.type
_entity.pdbx_description
1 polymer ?
#
loop_
_entity_poly.entity_id
_entity_poly.type
_entity_poly.pdbx_seq_one_letter_code
_entity_poly.pdbx_strand_id
1 'polypeptide(L)'
;MIQLGLIAIGFIVLIFYLRGKGRIQRMPENKVVAKSDLLRRQVMSFLKEVREKTTSTKARRLDIEIERFQKAMQLDELLEKAEMEKNPKKAIDYYLEALAFIIKNNFELNRKGEIKEKIRALQEETEVQHTYSHHGEDSI
;
A
#
# COMPACT_ATOMS: atom_id res chain seq x y z
N MET A 1 29.36 -39.81 20.84
CA MET A 1 29.47 -39.13 19.53
C MET A 1 28.12 -38.85 18.86
N ILE A 2 27.05 -39.63 19.10
CA ILE A 2 25.73 -39.44 18.46
C ILE A 2 24.85 -38.38 19.18
N GLN A 3 25.00 -38.21 20.51
CA GLN A 3 24.23 -37.22 21.28
C GLN A 3 24.53 -35.76 20.89
N LEU A 4 25.78 -35.44 20.51
CA LEU A 4 26.16 -34.10 20.06
C LEU A 4 25.49 -33.71 18.74
N GLY A 5 25.24 -34.68 17.85
CA GLY A 5 24.56 -34.43 16.57
C GLY A 5 23.09 -34.07 16.74
N LEU A 6 22.38 -34.73 17.67
CA LEU A 6 20.97 -34.44 17.96
C LEU A 6 20.79 -33.05 18.60
N ILE A 7 21.73 -32.63 19.45
CA ILE A 7 21.73 -31.29 20.04
C ILE A 7 21.91 -30.21 18.97
N ALA A 8 22.81 -30.43 17.99
CA ALA A 8 23.03 -29.49 16.90
C ALA A 8 21.79 -29.36 15.99
N ILE A 9 21.12 -30.46 15.66
CA ILE A 9 19.88 -30.45 14.86
C ILE A 9 18.76 -29.73 15.61
N GLY A 10 18.60 -29.98 16.91
CA GLY A 10 17.64 -29.28 17.75
C GLY A 10 17.90 -27.76 17.79
N PHE A 11 19.16 -27.35 17.85
CA PHE A 11 19.54 -25.93 17.83
C PHE A 11 19.24 -25.26 16.48
N ILE A 12 19.44 -25.97 15.36
CA ILE A 12 19.10 -25.46 14.02
C ILE A 12 17.60 -25.25 13.89
N VAL A 13 16.79 -26.21 14.34
CA VAL A 13 15.32 -26.09 14.33
C VAL A 13 14.86 -24.96 15.25
N LEU A 14 15.48 -24.80 16.44
CA LEU A 14 15.18 -23.71 17.36
C LEU A 14 15.51 -22.34 16.77
N ILE A 15 16.66 -22.21 16.07
CA ILE A 15 17.02 -20.98 15.36
C ILE A 15 16.03 -20.68 14.23
N PHE A 16 15.62 -21.69 13.45
CA PHE A 16 14.61 -21.51 12.40
C PHE A 16 13.25 -21.13 12.97
N TYR A 17 12.87 -21.70 14.11
CA TYR A 17 11.59 -21.44 14.78
C TYR A 17 11.54 -20.03 15.40
N LEU A 18 12.63 -19.59 16.05
CA LEU A 18 12.76 -18.22 16.57
C LEU A 18 12.83 -17.18 15.44
N ARG A 19 13.48 -17.52 14.33
CA ARG A 19 13.60 -16.65 13.14
C ARG A 19 12.32 -16.60 12.29
N GLY A 20 11.36 -17.49 12.56
CA GLY A 20 10.06 -17.59 11.87
C GLY A 20 8.99 -16.61 12.35
N LYS A 21 9.12 -16.03 13.56
CA LYS A 21 8.09 -15.17 14.17
C LYS A 21 8.32 -13.67 13.95
N GLY A 22 8.77 -13.31 12.74
CA GLY A 22 9.07 -11.94 12.36
C GLY A 22 8.87 -11.62 10.87
N ARG A 23 8.17 -12.48 10.11
CA ARG A 23 7.76 -12.15 8.73
C ARG A 23 6.44 -11.39 8.74
N ILE A 24 6.47 -10.19 9.30
CA ILE A 24 5.76 -9.11 8.62
C ILE A 24 6.53 -8.93 7.32
N GLN A 25 5.85 -9.09 6.19
CA GLN A 25 6.38 -8.99 4.85
C GLN A 25 6.81 -7.52 4.60
N ARG A 26 7.90 -7.08 5.23
CA ARG A 26 8.54 -5.81 4.92
C ARG A 26 9.21 -5.99 3.57
N MET A 27 8.62 -5.40 2.54
CA MET A 27 9.26 -5.13 1.26
C MET A 27 10.70 -4.63 1.55
N PRO A 28 11.75 -5.14 0.88
CA PRO A 28 13.12 -4.86 1.31
C PRO A 28 13.39 -3.36 1.23
N GLU A 29 13.52 -2.70 2.40
CA GLU A 29 13.72 -1.24 2.55
C GLU A 29 14.75 -0.69 1.57
N ASN A 30 15.81 -1.46 1.32
CA ASN A 30 16.90 -1.11 0.42
C ASN A 30 16.46 -0.85 -1.05
N LYS A 31 15.44 -1.56 -1.56
CA LYS A 31 14.93 -1.34 -2.92
C LYS A 31 14.09 -0.07 -3.05
N VAL A 32 13.32 0.27 -2.02
CA VAL A 32 12.51 1.50 -2.00
C VAL A 32 13.44 2.71 -1.90
N VAL A 33 14.42 2.66 -1.01
CA VAL A 33 15.44 3.71 -0.85
C VAL A 33 16.23 3.92 -2.15
N ALA A 34 16.67 2.84 -2.80
CA ALA A 34 17.39 2.97 -4.09
C ALA A 34 16.51 3.60 -5.19
N LYS A 35 15.23 3.24 -5.26
CA LYS A 35 14.29 3.83 -6.22
C LYS A 35 13.99 5.29 -5.92
N SER A 36 13.83 5.67 -4.65
CA SER A 36 13.60 7.06 -4.26
C SER A 36 14.81 7.93 -4.58
N ASP A 37 16.02 7.43 -4.33
CA ASP A 37 17.25 8.16 -4.66
C ASP A 37 17.44 8.33 -6.15
N LEU A 38 17.14 7.30 -6.94
CA LEU A 38 17.18 7.37 -8.40
C LEU A 38 16.20 8.43 -8.92
N LEU A 39 14.96 8.41 -8.43
CA LEU A 39 13.92 9.36 -8.82
C LEU A 39 14.34 10.79 -8.45
N ARG A 40 14.82 11.00 -7.22
CA ARG A 40 15.30 12.31 -6.75
C ARG A 40 16.37 12.87 -7.67
N ARG A 41 17.36 12.05 -8.06
CA ARG A 41 18.44 12.48 -8.97
C ARG A 41 17.90 12.87 -10.34
N GLN A 42 17.00 12.07 -10.91
CA GLN A 42 16.40 12.37 -12.22
C GLN A 42 15.57 13.65 -12.19
N VAL A 43 14.73 13.82 -11.17
CA VAL A 43 13.89 15.02 -11.00
C VAL A 43 14.77 16.25 -10.80
N MET A 44 15.79 16.19 -9.95
CA MET A 44 16.71 17.33 -9.75
C MET A 44 17.44 17.72 -11.04
N SER A 45 17.89 16.74 -11.82
CA SER A 45 18.53 17.00 -13.11
C SER A 45 17.56 17.67 -14.09
N PHE A 46 16.33 17.15 -14.20
CA PHE A 46 15.29 17.73 -15.05
C PHE A 46 14.96 19.16 -14.63
N LEU A 47 14.73 19.42 -13.34
CA LEU A 47 14.41 20.76 -12.85
C LEU A 47 15.55 21.75 -13.08
N LYS A 48 16.80 21.32 -12.92
CA LYS A 48 17.98 22.14 -13.26
C LYS A 48 17.97 22.50 -14.75
N GLU A 49 17.73 21.52 -15.62
CA GLU A 49 17.70 21.73 -17.07
C GLU A 49 16.54 22.63 -17.52
N VAL A 50 15.38 22.52 -16.87
CA VAL A 50 14.22 23.40 -17.10
C VAL A 50 14.55 24.82 -16.68
N ARG A 51 15.20 25.03 -15.54
CA ARG A 51 15.57 26.36 -15.03
C ARG A 51 16.66 27.04 -15.87
N GLU A 52 17.64 26.29 -16.36
CA GLU A 52 18.75 26.83 -17.15
C GLU A 52 18.37 27.09 -18.61
N LYS A 53 17.55 26.21 -19.21
CA LYS A 53 17.14 26.29 -20.62
C LYS A 53 15.66 25.94 -20.77
N THR A 54 14.79 26.85 -20.33
CA THR A 54 13.34 26.68 -20.44
C THR A 54 12.90 26.75 -21.91
N THR A 55 12.21 25.72 -22.37
CA THR A 55 11.46 25.73 -23.64
C THR A 55 9.99 25.53 -23.34
N SER A 56 9.10 25.92 -24.26
CA SER A 56 7.66 25.70 -24.11
C SER A 56 7.32 24.22 -23.87
N THR A 57 8.01 23.31 -24.56
CA THR A 57 7.89 21.85 -24.36
C THR A 57 8.29 21.43 -22.95
N LYS A 58 9.40 21.95 -22.42
CA LYS A 58 9.88 21.64 -21.06
C LYS A 58 8.95 22.20 -19.98
N ALA A 59 8.44 23.42 -20.15
CA ALA A 59 7.46 24.01 -19.25
C ALA A 59 6.17 23.19 -19.22
N ARG A 60 5.62 22.85 -20.39
CA ARG A 60 4.43 22.00 -20.49
C ARG A 60 4.64 20.63 -19.86
N ARG A 61 5.83 20.03 -20.00
CA ARG A 61 6.15 18.75 -19.35
C ARG A 61 6.17 18.89 -17.84
N LEU A 62 6.75 19.97 -17.31
CA LEU A 62 6.77 20.25 -15.89
C LEU A 62 5.34 20.38 -15.33
N ASP A 63 4.47 21.11 -16.02
CA ASP A 63 3.06 21.27 -15.60
C ASP A 63 2.34 19.92 -15.51
N ILE A 64 2.50 19.06 -16.53
CA ILE A 64 1.93 17.70 -16.54
C ILE A 64 2.45 16.87 -15.37
N GLU A 65 3.75 16.92 -15.08
CA GLU A 65 4.32 16.12 -14.00
C GLU A 65 3.90 16.63 -12.61
N ILE A 66 3.74 17.95 -12.43
CA ILE A 66 3.18 18.55 -11.22
C ILE A 66 1.75 18.07 -11.00
N GLU A 67 0.89 18.18 -12.03
CA GLU A 67 -0.51 17.76 -11.94
C GLU A 67 -0.61 16.26 -11.62
N ARG A 68 0.21 15.44 -12.29
CA ARG A 68 0.28 14.01 -12.04
C ARG A 68 0.70 13.69 -10.61
N PHE A 69 1.70 14.39 -10.08
CA PHE A 69 2.19 14.19 -8.72
C PHE A 69 1.14 14.60 -7.67
N GLN A 70 0.45 15.72 -7.89
CA GLN A 70 -0.67 16.15 -7.03
C GLN A 70 -1.79 15.11 -6.98
N LYS A 71 -2.15 14.54 -8.14
CA LYS A 71 -3.15 13.47 -8.22
C LYS A 71 -2.73 12.21 -7.48
N ALA A 72 -1.45 11.82 -7.59
CA ALA A 72 -0.91 10.68 -6.85
C ALA A 72 -1.02 10.90 -5.33
N MET A 73 -0.59 12.06 -4.84
CA MET A 73 -0.67 12.39 -3.41
C MET A 73 -2.12 12.37 -2.88
N GLN A 74 -3.07 12.93 -3.62
CA GLN A 74 -4.48 12.92 -3.23
C GLN A 74 -5.05 11.50 -3.17
N LEU A 75 -4.69 10.65 -4.14
CA LEU A 75 -5.11 9.25 -4.14
C LEU A 75 -4.49 8.48 -2.96
N ASP A 76 -3.21 8.69 -2.70
CA ASP A 76 -2.53 8.03 -1.58
C ASP A 76 -3.13 8.46 -0.23
N GLU A 77 -3.48 9.74 -0.05
CA GLU A 77 -4.16 10.22 1.15
C GLU A 77 -5.53 9.54 1.37
N LEU A 78 -6.32 9.35 0.31
CA LEU A 78 -7.61 8.63 0.39
C LEU A 78 -7.41 7.17 0.79
N LEU A 79 -6.39 6.52 0.23
CA LEU A 79 -6.11 5.12 0.51
C LEU A 79 -5.52 4.90 1.89
N GLU A 80 -4.64 5.79 2.36
CA GLU A 80 -4.13 5.78 3.74
C GLU A 80 -5.27 5.98 4.74
N LYS A 81 -6.20 6.90 4.48
CA LYS A 81 -7.41 7.07 5.31
C LYS A 81 -8.23 5.79 5.38
N ALA A 82 -8.42 5.11 4.24
CA ALA A 82 -9.15 3.85 4.19
C ALA A 82 -8.43 2.73 4.97
N GLU A 83 -7.11 2.65 4.88
CA GLU A 83 -6.29 1.63 5.55
C GLU A 83 -6.17 1.85 7.07
N MET A 84 -6.18 3.10 7.53
CA MET A 84 -6.08 3.44 8.95
C MET A 84 -7.43 3.47 9.67
N GLU A 85 -8.55 3.48 8.93
CA GLU A 85 -9.89 3.54 9.49
C GLU A 85 -10.26 2.20 10.15
N LYS A 86 -10.77 2.29 11.38
CA LYS A 86 -11.14 1.11 12.18
C LYS A 86 -12.58 0.67 11.91
N ASN A 87 -13.44 1.60 11.49
CA ASN A 87 -14.81 1.27 11.14
C ASN A 87 -14.87 0.74 9.70
N PRO A 88 -15.28 -0.53 9.49
CA PRO A 88 -15.24 -1.14 8.16
C PRO A 88 -16.15 -0.44 7.15
N LYS A 89 -17.31 0.08 7.58
CA LYS A 89 -18.22 0.83 6.70
C LYS A 89 -17.57 2.12 6.20
N LYS A 90 -16.91 2.84 7.11
CA LYS A 90 -16.23 4.10 6.78
C LYS A 90 -14.96 3.88 5.95
N ALA A 91 -14.24 2.77 6.18
CA ALA A 91 -13.14 2.34 5.34
C ALA A 91 -13.60 2.05 3.90
N ILE A 92 -14.75 1.39 3.73
CA ILE A 92 -15.38 1.16 2.42
C ILE A 92 -15.72 2.49 1.73
N ASP A 93 -16.29 3.46 2.45
CA ASP A 93 -16.61 4.79 1.88
C ASP A 93 -15.37 5.48 1.32
N TYR A 94 -14.24 5.47 2.05
CA TYR A 94 -12.97 6.02 1.56
C TYR A 94 -12.43 5.26 0.34
N TYR A 95 -12.55 3.93 0.30
CA TYR A 95 -12.16 3.16 -0.88
C TYR A 95 -13.06 3.45 -2.10
N LEU A 96 -14.35 3.70 -1.90
CA LEU A 96 -15.26 4.13 -2.96
C LEU A 96 -14.91 5.53 -3.46
N GLU A 97 -14.54 6.44 -2.56
CA GLU A 97 -14.03 7.77 -2.92
C GLU A 97 -12.75 7.68 -3.75
N ALA A 98 -11.80 6.82 -3.37
CA ALA A 98 -10.59 6.56 -4.15
C ALA A 98 -10.91 5.99 -5.55
N LEU A 99 -11.88 5.07 -5.67
CA LEU A 99 -12.34 4.56 -6.97
C LEU A 99 -12.96 5.65 -7.83
N ALA A 100 -13.80 6.51 -7.25
CA ALA A 100 -14.40 7.63 -7.95
C ALA A 100 -13.32 8.61 -8.44
N PHE A 101 -12.31 8.89 -7.61
CA PHE A 101 -11.16 9.73 -7.96
C PHE A 101 -10.39 9.16 -9.17
N ILE A 102 -10.07 7.87 -9.15
CA ILE A 102 -9.38 7.16 -10.25
C ILE A 102 -10.17 7.28 -11.56
N ILE A 103 -11.48 7.04 -11.51
CA ILE A 103 -12.35 7.08 -12.70
C ILE A 103 -12.46 8.51 -13.24
N LYS A 104 -12.72 9.48 -12.37
CA LYS A 104 -12.87 10.90 -12.73
C LYS A 104 -11.63 11.47 -13.40
N ASN A 105 -10.45 11.05 -12.95
CA ASN A 105 -9.16 11.57 -13.44
C ASN A 105 -8.50 10.70 -14.51
N ASN A 106 -9.08 9.55 -14.87
CA ASN A 106 -8.46 8.54 -15.75
C ASN A 106 -7.01 8.21 -15.31
N PHE A 107 -6.81 8.04 -14.00
CA PHE A 107 -5.50 7.98 -13.36
C PHE A 107 -5.33 6.67 -12.59
N GLU A 108 -4.21 5.95 -12.77
CA GLU A 108 -3.91 4.67 -12.07
C GLU A 108 -5.05 3.62 -12.14
N LEU A 109 -5.64 3.45 -13.32
CA LEU A 109 -6.74 2.49 -13.56
C LEU A 109 -6.40 1.04 -13.14
N ASN A 110 -5.12 0.68 -13.12
CA ASN A 110 -4.63 -0.62 -12.68
C ASN A 110 -4.90 -0.89 -11.19
N ARG A 111 -5.02 0.14 -10.34
CA ARG A 111 -5.32 0.00 -8.91
C ARG A 111 -6.80 -0.29 -8.62
N LYS A 112 -7.68 -0.18 -9.62
CA LYS A 112 -9.13 -0.46 -9.46
C LYS A 112 -9.41 -1.88 -8.98
N GLY A 113 -8.61 -2.85 -9.43
CA GLY A 113 -8.76 -4.25 -9.03
C GLY A 113 -8.48 -4.43 -7.54
N GLU A 114 -7.33 -3.95 -7.10
CA GLU A 114 -6.89 -3.98 -5.70
C GLU A 114 -7.92 -3.33 -4.76
N ILE A 115 -8.40 -2.12 -5.10
CA ILE A 115 -9.36 -1.41 -4.25
C ILE A 115 -10.70 -2.17 -4.15
N LYS A 116 -11.16 -2.76 -5.27
CA LYS A 116 -12.39 -3.58 -5.26
C LYS A 116 -12.25 -4.84 -4.39
N GLU A 117 -11.08 -5.47 -4.40
CA GLU A 117 -10.79 -6.62 -3.55
C GLU A 117 -10.81 -6.21 -2.07
N LYS A 118 -10.23 -5.06 -1.71
CA LYS A 118 -10.27 -4.54 -0.33
C LYS A 118 -11.70 -4.24 0.14
N ILE A 119 -12.53 -3.64 -0.72
CA ILE A 119 -13.94 -3.40 -0.41
C ILE A 119 -14.68 -4.71 -0.14
N ARG A 120 -14.50 -5.72 -1.01
CA ARG A 120 -15.15 -7.02 -0.84
C ARG A 120 -14.76 -7.69 0.47
N ALA A 121 -13.47 -7.67 0.83
CA ALA A 121 -12.99 -8.24 2.07
C ALA A 121 -13.64 -7.58 3.31
N LEU A 122 -13.78 -6.26 3.30
CA LEU A 122 -14.44 -5.52 4.39
C LEU A 122 -15.96 -5.78 4.46
N GLN A 123 -16.61 -5.99 3.32
CA GLN A 123 -18.03 -6.36 3.27
C GLN A 123 -18.28 -7.74 3.88
N GLU A 124 -17.46 -8.73 3.48
CA GLU A 124 -17.53 -10.09 4.05
C GLU A 124 -17.30 -10.08 5.56
N GLU A 125 -16.33 -9.32 6.06
CA GLU A 125 -16.09 -9.17 7.50
C GLU A 125 -17.30 -8.56 8.24
N THR A 126 -17.94 -7.56 7.64
CA THR A 126 -19.10 -6.88 8.25
C THR A 126 -20.34 -7.79 8.26
N GLU A 127 -20.58 -8.58 7.21
CA GLU A 127 -21.69 -9.54 7.13
C GLU A 127 -21.52 -10.70 8.13
N VAL A 128 -20.29 -11.20 8.30
CA VAL A 128 -19.98 -12.22 9.30
C VAL A 128 -20.19 -11.69 10.72
N GLN A 129 -19.76 -10.46 11.03
CA GLN A 129 -20.00 -9.87 12.35
C GLN A 129 -21.49 -9.68 12.66
N HIS A 130 -22.31 -9.36 11.66
CA HIS A 130 -23.76 -9.19 11.81
C HIS A 130 -24.50 -10.51 12.06
N THR A 131 -24.02 -11.62 11.50
CA THR A 131 -24.66 -12.95 11.70
C THR A 131 -24.35 -13.53 13.09
N TYR A 132 -23.15 -13.31 13.65
CA TYR A 132 -22.81 -13.72 15.02
C TYR A 132 -23.52 -12.91 16.10
N SER A 133 -23.78 -11.63 15.86
CA SER A 133 -24.50 -10.78 16.82
C SER A 133 -25.99 -11.15 16.89
N HIS A 134 -26.60 -11.55 15.77
CA HIS A 134 -28.00 -12.01 15.77
C HIS A 134 -28.19 -13.37 16.45
N HIS A 135 -27.23 -14.30 16.32
CA HIS A 135 -27.36 -15.63 16.90
C HIS A 135 -27.14 -15.68 18.42
N GLY A 136 -26.48 -14.67 18.99
CA GLY A 136 -26.28 -14.53 20.43
C GLY A 136 -27.48 -13.98 21.19
N GLU A 137 -28.38 -13.24 20.53
CA GLU A 137 -29.60 -12.68 21.14
C GLU A 137 -30.75 -13.69 21.22
N ASP A 138 -30.79 -14.68 20.32
CA ASP A 138 -31.81 -15.74 20.31
C ASP A 138 -31.56 -16.86 21.33
N SER A 139 -30.49 -16.76 22.14
CA SER A 139 -30.04 -17.80 23.08
C SER A 139 -30.24 -17.44 24.57
N ILE A 140 -31.04 -16.42 24.90
CA ILE A 140 -31.37 -16.01 26.29
C ILE A 140 -32.85 -16.23 26.60
#